data_AF-A0A953YTM6-F1
#
_entry.id   AF-A0A953YTM6-F1
#
_cell.length_a   1.000
_cell.length_b   1.000
_cell.length_c   1.000
_cell.angle_alpha   90.00
_cell.angle_beta   90.00
_cell.angle_gamma   90.00
#
_symmetry.space_group_name_H-M   'P 1'
#
loop_
_entity.id
_entity.type
_entity.pdbx_description
1 polymer ?
#
loop_
_entity_poly.entity_id
_entity_poly.type
_entity_poly.pdbx_seq_one_letter_code
_entity_poly.pdbx_strand_id
1 'polypeptide(L)'
;IKFGEKSATIEEAVDENRAITTVVAYDDKAVYGDLRAWHVLKDSDRLKAGEQLKFWSVDADDQMLVEQTWTVSGRVKKKLSDKTVAEGWQIKIVKQGKSATLIMDDDDLPIMLEDIGGFSIERVKEIPEPFKAERVSLRNTMSANVSIEDYQSLTELVIHFEYEHDDGEGVPEIVDANRYHDVIKYEKGYAIKMKSQRMGRDFEAPAYPLGEVPDDVKKFLEPTSMCQSDDEDLLKEALKLAKGKKDSVSVAKAIMRFADRRLGNGSGDTGSASAKQAYDERTGDCTEHAALFVALARAAGLPARNVGGFVYAYMPSMGKSIFGYHAWAEVWLGEWVPVDATVQELGTSARYVMFEIDEPGETHGNGRSSRCIRQDIQPKIDAYTMADGSAFEVKGAPKWEWGK
;
A
#
# COMPACT_ATOMS: atom_id res chain seq x y z
N ILE A 1 17.81 -19.35 -24.02
CA ILE A 1 19.23 -18.98 -23.89
C ILE A 1 20.05 -20.21 -23.46
N LYS A 2 21.08 -20.61 -24.23
CA LYS A 2 21.93 -21.78 -23.90
C LYS A 2 23.19 -21.34 -23.13
N PHE A 3 23.56 -22.09 -22.10
CA PHE A 3 24.68 -21.85 -21.20
C PHE A 3 25.49 -23.15 -20.99
N GLY A 4 26.55 -23.37 -21.77
CA GLY A 4 27.30 -24.63 -21.70
C GLY A 4 26.43 -25.84 -22.05
N GLU A 5 26.36 -26.85 -21.17
CA GLU A 5 25.44 -28.00 -21.32
C GLU A 5 24.00 -27.70 -20.89
N LYS A 6 23.74 -26.54 -20.28
CA LYS A 6 22.43 -26.16 -19.76
C LYS A 6 21.68 -25.22 -20.72
N SER A 7 20.37 -25.17 -20.62
CA SER A 7 19.53 -24.23 -21.36
C SER A 7 18.52 -23.61 -20.42
N ALA A 8 18.45 -22.28 -20.41
CA ALA A 8 17.30 -21.58 -19.85
C ALA A 8 16.34 -21.22 -20.98
N THR A 9 15.04 -21.39 -20.77
CA THR A 9 14.03 -20.85 -21.69
C THR A 9 13.43 -19.62 -21.02
N ILE A 10 13.50 -18.48 -21.72
CA ILE A 10 12.76 -17.29 -21.30
C ILE A 10 11.50 -17.32 -22.12
N GLU A 11 10.38 -17.50 -21.45
CA GLU A 11 9.07 -17.39 -22.06
C GLU A 11 8.42 -16.15 -21.47
N GLU A 12 8.13 -15.18 -22.33
CA GLU A 12 7.12 -14.19 -22.01
C GLU A 12 5.78 -14.89 -22.15
N ALA A 13 5.28 -15.39 -21.03
CA ALA A 13 3.93 -15.89 -20.96
C ALA A 13 3.03 -14.64 -20.89
N VAL A 14 2.37 -14.37 -22.01
CA VAL A 14 1.21 -13.50 -22.05
C VAL A 14 0.07 -14.41 -21.64
N ASP A 15 -0.38 -14.28 -20.40
CA ASP A 15 -1.55 -15.04 -19.95
C ASP A 15 -2.79 -14.63 -20.75
N GLU A 16 -3.89 -15.33 -20.54
CA GLU A 16 -5.18 -14.98 -21.16
C GLU A 16 -5.66 -13.55 -20.85
N ASN A 17 -5.01 -12.87 -19.89
CA ASN A 17 -5.25 -11.50 -19.44
C ASN A 17 -4.19 -10.49 -19.90
N ARG A 18 -3.32 -10.89 -20.83
CA ARG A 18 -2.23 -10.07 -21.37
C ARG A 18 -1.21 -9.59 -20.34
N ALA A 19 -1.17 -10.17 -19.14
CA ALA A 19 -0.09 -9.91 -18.20
C ALA A 19 1.19 -10.57 -18.73
N ILE A 20 2.26 -9.80 -18.84
CA ILE A 20 3.57 -10.31 -19.28
C ILE A 20 4.28 -10.86 -18.04
N THR A 21 4.23 -12.17 -17.85
CA THR A 21 5.06 -12.85 -16.86
C THR A 21 6.35 -13.31 -17.52
N THR A 22 7.49 -12.80 -17.06
CA THR A 22 8.79 -13.35 -17.47
C THR A 22 9.04 -14.62 -16.67
N VAL A 23 8.82 -15.77 -17.30
CA VAL A 23 9.19 -17.07 -16.73
C VAL A 23 10.58 -17.40 -17.23
N VAL A 24 11.53 -17.57 -16.30
CA VAL A 24 12.86 -18.08 -16.63
C VAL A 24 12.90 -19.53 -16.15
N ALA A 25 12.74 -20.49 -17.06
CA ALA A 25 12.98 -21.89 -16.74
C ALA A 25 14.49 -22.14 -16.70
N TYR A 26 15.02 -22.63 -15.58
CA TYR A 26 16.42 -23.04 -15.44
C TYR A 26 16.46 -24.50 -14.94
N ASP A 27 16.85 -25.43 -15.81
CA ASP A 27 16.71 -26.87 -15.60
C ASP A 27 15.22 -27.24 -15.27
N ASP A 28 14.96 -28.04 -14.23
CA ASP A 28 13.61 -28.47 -13.81
C ASP A 28 12.87 -27.43 -12.93
N LYS A 29 13.49 -26.27 -12.69
CA LYS A 29 13.01 -25.26 -11.75
C LYS A 29 12.54 -24.00 -12.48
N ALA A 30 11.31 -23.58 -12.19
CA ALA A 30 10.76 -22.33 -12.68
C ALA A 30 11.18 -21.16 -11.77
N VAL A 31 11.64 -20.07 -12.39
CA VAL A 31 11.86 -18.77 -11.76
C VAL A 31 10.72 -17.85 -12.19
N TYR A 32 10.03 -17.28 -11.20
CA TYR A 32 8.95 -16.34 -11.42
C TYR A 32 9.40 -14.90 -11.09
N GLY A 33 9.28 -14.00 -12.06
CA GLY A 33 9.71 -12.61 -11.96
C GLY A 33 8.63 -11.63 -11.49
N ASP A 34 7.76 -12.03 -10.55
CA ASP A 34 6.72 -11.15 -9.98
C ASP A 34 6.64 -11.30 -8.44
N LEU A 35 6.22 -10.22 -7.75
CA LEU A 35 5.70 -10.22 -6.38
C LEU A 35 4.61 -11.28 -6.18
N ARG A 36 3.95 -11.69 -7.27
CA ARG A 36 2.84 -12.66 -7.30
C ARG A 36 3.29 -14.12 -7.21
N ALA A 37 4.10 -14.46 -6.21
CA ALA A 37 4.43 -15.86 -5.88
C ALA A 37 3.16 -16.72 -5.64
N TRP A 38 2.03 -16.09 -5.31
CA TRP A 38 0.72 -16.72 -5.19
C TRP A 38 0.11 -17.20 -6.53
N HIS A 39 0.61 -16.76 -7.69
CA HIS A 39 0.18 -17.35 -8.99
C HIS A 39 0.58 -18.81 -9.13
N VAL A 40 1.64 -19.27 -8.43
CA VAL A 40 1.97 -20.70 -8.31
C VAL A 40 0.78 -21.50 -7.75
N LEU A 41 -0.12 -20.84 -7.01
CA LEU A 41 -1.30 -21.43 -6.40
C LEU A 41 -2.56 -21.25 -7.27
N LYS A 42 -2.63 -20.18 -8.07
CA LYS A 42 -3.77 -19.87 -8.95
C LYS A 42 -3.94 -20.90 -10.09
N ASP A 43 -2.84 -21.45 -10.59
CA ASP A 43 -2.87 -22.55 -11.57
C ASP A 43 -2.99 -23.93 -10.90
N SER A 44 -3.06 -23.99 -9.56
CA SER A 44 -3.17 -25.24 -8.82
C SER A 44 -4.64 -25.52 -8.55
N ASP A 45 -5.25 -26.31 -9.42
CA ASP A 45 -6.61 -26.81 -9.29
C ASP A 45 -6.77 -27.85 -8.15
N ARG A 46 -6.08 -27.62 -7.02
CA ARG A 46 -6.27 -28.12 -5.64
C ARG A 46 -5.01 -27.83 -4.81
N LEU A 47 -5.00 -26.75 -4.02
CA LEU A 47 -4.16 -26.72 -2.82
C LEU A 47 -4.52 -27.94 -1.96
N LYS A 48 -3.56 -28.84 -1.74
CA LYS A 48 -3.75 -30.02 -0.89
C LYS A 48 -3.07 -29.80 0.44
N ALA A 49 -3.78 -30.08 1.53
CA ALA A 49 -3.14 -30.12 2.84
C ALA A 49 -1.92 -31.07 2.80
N GLY A 50 -0.77 -30.56 3.23
CA GLY A 50 0.53 -31.26 3.20
C GLY A 50 1.34 -31.06 1.91
N GLU A 51 0.81 -30.36 0.90
CA GLU A 51 1.55 -30.06 -0.32
C GLU A 51 2.73 -29.11 -0.05
N GLN A 52 3.87 -29.42 -0.66
CA GLN A 52 5.05 -28.58 -0.65
C GLN A 52 5.39 -28.10 -2.05
N LEU A 53 5.45 -26.79 -2.20
CA LEU A 53 5.80 -26.13 -3.44
C LEU A 53 7.18 -25.51 -3.28
N LYS A 54 8.10 -25.84 -4.18
CA LYS A 54 9.46 -25.31 -4.19
C LYS A 54 9.69 -24.59 -5.49
N PHE A 55 10.00 -23.30 -5.41
CA PHE A 55 10.22 -22.46 -6.57
C PHE A 55 11.18 -21.33 -6.24
N TRP A 56 11.69 -20.70 -7.29
CA TRP A 56 12.47 -19.48 -7.16
C TRP A 56 11.58 -18.28 -7.46
N SER A 57 11.75 -17.23 -6.69
CA SER A 57 11.05 -15.95 -6.86
C SER A 57 12.06 -14.81 -6.84
N VAL A 58 11.70 -13.68 -7.42
CA VAL A 58 12.46 -12.43 -7.21
C VAL A 58 11.93 -11.74 -5.96
N ASP A 59 12.83 -11.43 -5.03
CA ASP A 59 12.52 -10.63 -3.87
C ASP A 59 12.14 -9.21 -4.31
N ALA A 60 11.05 -8.66 -3.78
CA ALA A 60 10.56 -7.34 -4.14
C ALA A 60 11.50 -6.21 -3.66
N ASP A 61 12.22 -6.55 -2.61
CA ASP A 61 12.96 -5.72 -1.69
C ASP A 61 14.38 -5.43 -2.21
N ASP A 62 15.14 -6.49 -2.50
CA ASP A 62 16.53 -6.39 -2.98
C ASP A 62 16.72 -6.85 -4.44
N GLN A 63 15.63 -7.22 -5.13
CA GLN A 63 15.61 -7.73 -6.51
C GLN A 63 16.48 -8.97 -6.70
N MET A 64 16.67 -9.78 -5.64
CA MET A 64 17.44 -11.02 -5.67
C MET A 64 16.57 -12.25 -5.93
N LEU A 65 17.17 -13.25 -6.56
CA LEU A 65 16.60 -14.57 -6.66
C LEU A 65 16.68 -15.29 -5.33
N VAL A 66 15.52 -15.64 -4.78
CA VAL A 66 15.39 -16.35 -3.51
C VAL A 66 14.66 -17.66 -3.70
N GLU A 67 15.20 -18.74 -3.15
CA GLU A 67 14.51 -20.03 -3.09
C GLU A 67 13.45 -19.96 -2.00
N GLN A 68 12.23 -20.34 -2.36
CA GLN A 68 11.11 -20.40 -1.45
C GLN A 68 10.56 -21.83 -1.39
N THR A 69 10.16 -22.24 -0.19
CA THR A 69 9.40 -23.47 0.05
C THR A 69 8.10 -23.11 0.73
N TRP A 70 6.98 -23.35 0.05
CA TRP A 70 5.64 -23.12 0.59
C TRP A 70 5.07 -24.46 1.01
N THR A 71 4.48 -24.53 2.19
CA THR A 71 3.84 -25.73 2.73
C THR A 71 2.39 -25.42 3.04
N VAL A 72 1.48 -26.01 2.28
CA VAL A 72 0.03 -25.86 2.49
C VAL A 72 -0.33 -26.65 3.75
N SER A 73 -0.63 -25.94 4.83
CA SER A 73 -0.95 -26.56 6.13
C SER A 73 -2.39 -27.08 6.18
N GLY A 74 -3.28 -26.51 5.37
CA GLY A 74 -4.70 -26.86 5.29
C GLY A 74 -5.60 -25.66 5.56
N ARG A 75 -6.93 -25.87 5.54
CA ARG A 75 -7.89 -24.81 5.84
C ARG A 75 -7.95 -24.49 7.33
N VAL A 76 -7.99 -23.22 7.66
CA VAL A 76 -8.12 -22.71 9.03
C VAL A 76 -9.14 -21.58 9.11
N LYS A 77 -9.71 -21.42 10.31
CA LYS A 77 -10.56 -20.29 10.67
C LYS A 77 -9.92 -19.59 11.85
N LYS A 78 -9.44 -18.36 11.64
CA LYS A 78 -8.66 -17.61 12.60
C LYS A 78 -9.36 -16.32 12.99
N LYS A 79 -9.64 -16.18 14.28
CA LYS A 79 -10.21 -14.95 14.85
C LYS A 79 -9.09 -13.90 14.93
N LEU A 80 -9.23 -12.83 14.15
CA LEU A 80 -8.31 -11.69 14.09
C LEU A 80 -8.67 -10.62 15.14
N SER A 81 -9.96 -10.46 15.40
CA SER A 81 -10.48 -9.57 16.43
C SER A 81 -11.82 -10.09 16.94
N ASP A 82 -12.46 -9.38 17.88
CA ASP A 82 -13.81 -9.72 18.34
C ASP A 82 -14.88 -9.71 17.24
N LYS A 83 -14.61 -9.05 16.11
CA LYS A 83 -15.54 -8.94 14.98
C LYS A 83 -15.03 -9.57 13.67
N THR A 84 -13.72 -9.81 13.55
CA THR A 84 -13.11 -10.28 12.30
C THR A 84 -12.60 -11.71 12.45
N VAL A 85 -13.00 -12.56 11.52
CA VAL A 85 -12.52 -13.93 11.42
C VAL A 85 -12.06 -14.17 9.97
N ALA A 86 -10.78 -14.43 9.79
CA ALA A 86 -10.23 -14.86 8.50
C ALA A 86 -10.45 -16.37 8.35
N GLU A 87 -10.96 -16.80 7.22
CA GLU A 87 -11.14 -18.22 6.87
C GLU A 87 -10.48 -18.48 5.53
N GLY A 88 -9.61 -19.48 5.47
CA GLY A 88 -8.81 -19.70 4.27
C GLY A 88 -7.75 -20.79 4.42
N TRP A 89 -6.93 -20.95 3.38
CA TRP A 89 -5.80 -21.87 3.36
C TRP A 89 -4.60 -21.29 4.10
N GLN A 90 -4.18 -21.95 5.17
CA GLN A 90 -2.95 -21.60 5.87
C GLN A 90 -1.75 -22.18 5.11
N ILE A 91 -0.79 -21.32 4.79
CA ILE A 91 0.41 -21.67 4.04
C ILE A 91 1.61 -21.20 4.84
N LYS A 92 2.50 -22.14 5.17
CA LYS A 92 3.78 -21.80 5.77
C LYS A 92 4.78 -21.54 4.65
N ILE A 93 5.36 -20.35 4.65
CA ILE A 93 6.37 -19.93 3.70
C ILE A 93 7.72 -20.06 4.40
N VAL A 94 8.69 -20.69 3.75
CA VAL A 94 10.09 -20.71 4.17
C VAL A 94 10.94 -20.08 3.08
N LYS A 95 11.64 -19.01 3.41
CA LYS A 95 12.51 -18.24 2.50
C LYS A 95 13.85 -18.02 3.20
N GLN A 96 14.93 -18.51 2.60
CA GLN A 96 16.29 -18.40 3.15
C GLN A 96 16.41 -18.77 4.65
N GLY A 97 15.71 -19.84 5.07
CA GLY A 97 15.75 -20.32 6.46
C GLY A 97 14.85 -19.57 7.45
N LYS A 98 14.19 -18.50 7.04
CA LYS A 98 13.14 -17.80 7.80
C LYS A 98 11.77 -18.32 7.41
N SER A 99 10.79 -18.27 8.32
CA SER A 99 9.44 -18.72 8.01
C SER A 99 8.37 -17.71 8.41
N ALA A 100 7.38 -17.54 7.54
CA ALA A 100 6.16 -16.78 7.78
C ALA A 100 4.94 -17.67 7.57
N THR A 101 3.79 -17.26 8.09
CA THR A 101 2.51 -17.95 7.86
C THR A 101 1.56 -17.02 7.13
N LEU A 102 0.99 -17.48 6.03
CA LEU A 102 0.01 -16.78 5.21
C LEU A 102 -1.36 -17.47 5.36
N ILE A 103 -2.45 -16.70 5.32
CA ILE A 103 -3.79 -17.23 5.03
C ILE A 103 -4.26 -16.67 3.69
N MET A 104 -4.66 -17.57 2.80
CA MET A 104 -5.26 -17.24 1.51
C MET A 104 -6.75 -17.53 1.50
N ASP A 105 -7.54 -16.62 0.96
CA ASP A 105 -8.97 -16.83 0.75
C ASP A 105 -9.24 -17.77 -0.44
N ASP A 106 -10.52 -17.94 -0.76
CA ASP A 106 -10.98 -18.81 -1.83
C ASP A 106 -10.80 -18.21 -3.23
N ASP A 107 -10.39 -16.94 -3.32
CA ASP A 107 -10.09 -16.21 -4.57
C ASP A 107 -8.57 -16.16 -4.84
N ASP A 108 -7.80 -17.02 -4.16
CA ASP A 108 -6.33 -17.08 -4.21
C ASP A 108 -5.64 -15.75 -3.84
N LEU A 109 -6.26 -14.94 -2.99
CA LEU A 109 -5.68 -13.71 -2.48
C LEU A 109 -5.19 -13.87 -1.03
N PRO A 110 -3.99 -13.33 -0.71
CA PRO A 110 -3.53 -13.29 0.67
C PRO A 110 -4.41 -12.32 1.48
N ILE A 111 -5.04 -12.83 2.54
CA ILE A 111 -5.90 -12.04 3.44
C ILE A 111 -5.29 -11.82 4.82
N MET A 112 -4.19 -12.53 5.13
CA MET A 112 -3.44 -12.35 6.38
C MET A 112 -2.01 -12.89 6.24
N LEU A 113 -1.03 -12.21 6.85
CA LEU A 113 0.35 -12.66 6.98
C LEU A 113 0.82 -12.49 8.44
N GLU A 114 1.38 -13.55 9.03
CA GLU A 114 1.87 -13.60 10.41
C GLU A 114 3.32 -14.08 10.48
N ASP A 115 3.98 -13.74 11.61
CA ASP A 115 5.39 -14.05 11.90
C ASP A 115 6.40 -13.40 10.94
N ILE A 116 6.29 -12.08 10.75
CA ILE A 116 7.26 -11.24 10.02
C ILE A 116 8.47 -10.88 10.91
N GLY A 117 8.65 -11.53 12.06
CA GLY A 117 9.78 -11.28 12.95
C GLY A 117 11.12 -11.52 12.25
N GLY A 118 11.74 -10.45 11.74
CA GLY A 118 13.09 -10.47 11.20
C GLY A 118 13.22 -10.73 9.69
N PHE A 119 12.38 -10.17 8.82
CA PHE A 119 12.80 -9.90 7.43
C PHE A 119 13.82 -8.74 7.39
N SER A 120 15.00 -8.93 7.97
CA SER A 120 16.21 -8.15 7.71
C SER A 120 17.21 -9.05 6.98
N ILE A 121 17.49 -8.76 5.72
CA ILE A 121 18.45 -9.55 4.93
C ILE A 121 19.87 -9.15 5.36
N GLU A 122 20.64 -10.12 5.87
CA GLU A 122 22.10 -9.99 5.81
C GLU A 122 22.50 -10.08 4.34
N ARG A 123 23.06 -8.97 3.84
CA ARG A 123 23.58 -8.80 2.48
C ARG A 123 24.40 -10.02 2.06
N VAL A 124 23.87 -10.86 1.17
CA VAL A 124 24.64 -11.97 0.58
C VAL A 124 25.72 -11.34 -0.29
N LYS A 125 26.98 -11.66 0.01
CA LYS A 125 28.14 -10.99 -0.60
C LYS A 125 28.38 -11.33 -2.07
N GLU A 126 27.79 -12.41 -2.61
CA GLU A 126 28.03 -12.81 -4.01
C GLU A 126 26.79 -13.43 -4.65
N ILE A 127 26.35 -12.82 -5.77
CA ILE A 127 25.31 -13.32 -6.68
C ILE A 127 25.93 -14.44 -7.53
N PRO A 128 25.31 -15.63 -7.67
CA PRO A 128 25.80 -16.66 -8.56
C PRO A 128 25.73 -16.19 -10.02
N GLU A 129 26.85 -16.22 -10.73
CA GLU A 129 26.85 -16.09 -12.19
C GLU A 129 26.04 -17.26 -12.80
N PRO A 130 25.09 -17.03 -13.72
CA PRO A 130 25.00 -15.88 -14.64
C PRO A 130 23.83 -14.92 -14.33
N PHE A 131 23.30 -14.86 -13.10
CA PHE A 131 22.14 -14.03 -12.75
C PHE A 131 22.39 -12.51 -12.72
N LYS A 132 23.47 -12.03 -13.35
CA LYS A 132 23.58 -10.64 -13.81
C LYS A 132 22.60 -10.40 -14.97
N ALA A 133 21.31 -10.58 -14.71
CA ALA A 133 20.25 -10.16 -15.62
C ALA A 133 20.07 -8.65 -15.49
N GLU A 134 19.83 -7.98 -16.62
CA GLU A 134 19.38 -6.59 -16.65
C GLU A 134 18.21 -6.40 -15.68
N ARG A 135 18.26 -5.32 -14.89
CA ARG A 135 17.23 -4.87 -13.94
C ARG A 135 15.81 -5.21 -14.41
N VAL A 136 15.22 -6.26 -13.86
CA VAL A 136 13.78 -6.55 -14.01
C VAL A 136 13.05 -5.73 -12.96
N SER A 137 12.45 -4.61 -13.38
CA SER A 137 11.69 -3.71 -12.50
C SER A 137 10.29 -4.26 -12.27
N LEU A 138 10.04 -4.81 -11.09
CA LEU A 138 8.68 -5.00 -10.56
C LEU A 138 8.02 -3.64 -10.39
N ARG A 139 6.79 -3.46 -10.88
CA ARG A 139 6.08 -2.17 -10.80
C ARG A 139 4.83 -2.33 -9.92
N ASN A 140 4.93 -1.96 -8.63
CA ASN A 140 3.76 -1.57 -7.80
C ASN A 140 3.18 -0.20 -8.22
N THR A 141 3.35 0.11 -9.51
CA THR A 141 3.15 1.42 -10.09
C THR A 141 2.57 1.24 -11.48
N MET A 142 1.40 1.81 -11.71
CA MET A 142 0.76 1.88 -13.01
C MET A 142 1.21 3.16 -13.70
N SER A 143 1.44 3.11 -15.00
CA SER A 143 1.84 4.29 -15.76
C SER A 143 0.64 5.20 -15.96
N ALA A 144 0.81 6.50 -15.69
CA ALA A 144 -0.22 7.48 -16.02
C ALA A 144 -0.10 7.95 -17.48
N ASN A 145 -1.24 8.14 -18.14
CA ASN A 145 -1.34 8.69 -19.49
C ASN A 145 -1.06 10.21 -19.57
N VAL A 146 -1.13 10.92 -18.43
CA VAL A 146 -0.85 12.36 -18.32
C VAL A 146 0.22 12.58 -17.25
N SER A 147 1.20 13.43 -17.57
CA SER A 147 2.22 13.87 -16.62
C SER A 147 1.92 15.26 -16.08
N ILE A 148 1.76 15.37 -14.77
CA ILE A 148 1.41 16.58 -14.04
C ILE A 148 2.52 16.80 -13.02
N GLU A 149 3.50 17.64 -13.36
CA GLU A 149 4.67 17.86 -12.48
C GLU A 149 4.27 18.54 -11.17
N ASP A 150 3.35 19.52 -11.24
CA ASP A 150 2.78 20.20 -10.08
C ASP A 150 1.56 19.45 -9.52
N TYR A 151 1.70 18.14 -9.34
CA TYR A 151 0.62 17.27 -8.87
C TYR A 151 0.10 17.64 -7.48
N GLN A 152 0.92 18.33 -6.66
CA GLN A 152 0.49 18.80 -5.34
C GLN A 152 -0.52 19.95 -5.46
N SER A 153 -0.60 20.67 -6.57
CA SER A 153 -1.60 21.72 -6.80
C SER A 153 -2.96 21.20 -7.27
N LEU A 154 -3.13 19.88 -7.42
CA LEU A 154 -4.40 19.28 -7.82
C LEU A 154 -5.50 19.53 -6.78
N THR A 155 -6.61 20.11 -7.24
CA THR A 155 -7.85 20.31 -6.47
C THR A 155 -8.94 19.31 -6.86
N GLU A 156 -8.89 18.81 -8.09
CA GLU A 156 -9.71 17.72 -8.60
C GLU A 156 -8.90 16.89 -9.61
N LEU A 157 -9.04 15.57 -9.59
CA LEU A 157 -8.50 14.66 -10.60
C LEU A 157 -9.54 13.59 -10.92
N VAL A 158 -9.87 13.45 -12.21
CA VAL A 158 -10.80 12.43 -12.69
C VAL A 158 -10.01 11.36 -13.41
N ILE A 159 -10.21 10.12 -12.97
CA ILE A 159 -9.67 8.94 -13.62
C ILE A 159 -10.79 7.95 -13.94
N HIS A 160 -10.57 7.09 -14.91
CA HIS A 160 -11.31 5.85 -15.03
C HIS A 160 -10.36 4.69 -15.26
N PHE A 161 -10.81 3.50 -14.91
CA PHE A 161 -10.18 2.27 -15.36
C PHE A 161 -11.24 1.32 -15.89
N GLU A 162 -10.80 0.45 -16.80
CA GLU A 162 -11.61 -0.61 -17.40
C GLU A 162 -11.08 -1.95 -16.87
N TYR A 163 -12.01 -2.83 -16.50
CA TYR A 163 -11.77 -4.22 -16.17
C TYR A 163 -11.97 -5.02 -17.46
N GLU A 164 -10.87 -5.54 -18.01
CA GLU A 164 -10.88 -6.22 -19.32
C GLU A 164 -11.26 -7.71 -19.24
N HIS A 165 -11.46 -8.27 -18.03
CA HIS A 165 -11.75 -9.68 -17.85
C HIS A 165 -13.23 -10.01 -18.03
N ASP A 166 -13.52 -11.04 -18.85
CA ASP A 166 -14.84 -11.61 -19.10
C ASP A 166 -14.95 -12.97 -18.39
N ASP A 167 -14.73 -12.96 -17.07
CA ASP A 167 -14.91 -14.13 -16.19
C ASP A 167 -16.39 -14.41 -15.89
N GLY A 168 -17.30 -13.58 -16.42
CA GLY A 168 -18.73 -13.65 -16.12
C GLY A 168 -19.10 -13.19 -14.71
N GLU A 169 -18.13 -12.74 -13.89
CA GLU A 169 -18.33 -12.28 -12.51
C GLU A 169 -18.57 -10.77 -12.42
N GLY A 170 -18.31 -10.06 -13.52
CA GLY A 170 -18.51 -8.62 -13.63
C GLY A 170 -17.45 -7.82 -12.86
N VAL A 171 -17.64 -6.50 -12.79
CA VAL A 171 -16.64 -5.60 -12.19
C VAL A 171 -16.57 -5.81 -10.67
N PRO A 172 -15.41 -6.22 -10.11
CA PRO A 172 -15.29 -6.52 -8.68
C PRO A 172 -15.44 -5.26 -7.83
N GLU A 173 -15.93 -5.40 -6.59
CA GLU A 173 -15.96 -4.29 -5.62
C GLU A 173 -14.54 -3.88 -5.22
N ILE A 174 -14.12 -2.74 -5.74
CA ILE A 174 -12.75 -2.22 -5.64
C ILE A 174 -12.71 -0.99 -4.73
N VAL A 175 -13.63 -0.05 -4.96
CA VAL A 175 -13.59 1.27 -4.34
C VAL A 175 -15.01 1.77 -4.11
N ASP A 176 -15.23 2.31 -2.93
CA ASP A 176 -16.49 2.95 -2.54
C ASP A 176 -16.28 4.46 -2.49
N ALA A 177 -17.32 5.24 -2.78
CA ALA A 177 -17.26 6.68 -2.62
C ALA A 177 -16.99 7.05 -1.15
N ASN A 178 -16.12 8.03 -0.92
CA ASN A 178 -15.83 8.54 0.41
C ASN A 178 -15.40 10.01 0.35
N ARG A 179 -14.84 10.53 1.45
CA ARG A 179 -14.38 11.92 1.54
C ARG A 179 -13.33 12.29 0.48
N TYR A 180 -12.47 11.36 0.05
CA TYR A 180 -11.42 11.60 -0.93
C TYR A 180 -11.95 11.64 -2.35
N HIS A 181 -13.03 10.92 -2.64
CA HIS A 181 -13.48 10.73 -4.01
C HIS A 181 -14.96 10.37 -4.16
N ASP A 182 -15.52 10.80 -5.28
CA ASP A 182 -16.77 10.22 -5.79
C ASP A 182 -16.44 9.05 -6.71
N VAL A 183 -17.33 8.05 -6.73
CA VAL A 183 -17.15 6.84 -7.54
C VAL A 183 -18.41 6.59 -8.37
N ILE A 184 -18.22 6.28 -9.65
CA ILE A 184 -19.26 5.74 -10.54
C ILE A 184 -18.81 4.35 -10.98
N LYS A 185 -19.53 3.31 -10.57
CA LYS A 185 -19.38 1.96 -11.12
C LYS A 185 -20.17 1.85 -12.41
N TYR A 186 -19.53 1.39 -13.48
CA TYR A 186 -20.18 1.12 -14.76
C TYR A 186 -19.88 -0.31 -15.22
N GLU A 187 -20.49 -0.74 -16.32
CA GLU A 187 -20.47 -2.13 -16.81
C GLU A 187 -19.06 -2.74 -16.88
N LYS A 188 -18.06 -1.93 -17.21
CA LYS A 188 -16.68 -2.38 -17.43
C LYS A 188 -15.68 -1.72 -16.49
N GLY A 189 -16.08 -1.04 -15.42
CA GLY A 189 -15.09 -0.52 -14.48
C GLY A 189 -15.60 0.59 -13.57
N TYR A 190 -14.70 1.49 -13.21
CA TYR A 190 -15.00 2.63 -12.34
C TYR A 190 -14.47 3.94 -12.92
N ALA A 191 -15.24 5.00 -12.71
CA ALA A 191 -14.77 6.37 -12.78
C ALA A 191 -14.65 6.91 -11.37
N ILE A 192 -13.52 7.55 -11.07
CA ILE A 192 -13.21 8.10 -9.76
C ILE A 192 -12.86 9.57 -9.93
N LYS A 193 -13.56 10.44 -9.19
CA LYS A 193 -13.25 11.86 -9.09
C LYS A 193 -12.68 12.16 -7.72
N MET A 194 -11.36 12.27 -7.66
CA MET A 194 -10.60 12.62 -6.47
C MET A 194 -10.75 14.11 -6.18
N LYS A 195 -10.80 14.45 -4.88
CA LYS A 195 -11.03 15.79 -4.34
C LYS A 195 -9.93 16.13 -3.35
N SER A 196 -9.48 17.39 -3.37
CA SER A 196 -8.53 17.84 -2.37
C SER A 196 -9.13 17.82 -0.97
N GLN A 197 -8.33 17.36 -0.01
CA GLN A 197 -8.61 17.33 1.42
C GLN A 197 -7.83 18.42 2.17
N ARG A 198 -7.40 19.48 1.46
CA ARG A 198 -6.74 20.63 2.08
C ARG A 198 -7.74 21.34 2.98
N MET A 199 -7.29 21.68 4.19
CA MET A 199 -8.07 22.52 5.11
C MET A 199 -8.43 23.84 4.43
N GLY A 200 -9.70 24.23 4.52
CA GLY A 200 -10.19 25.49 3.97
C GLY A 200 -9.54 26.72 4.61
N ARG A 201 -9.66 27.88 3.97
CA ARG A 201 -9.16 29.15 4.54
C ARG A 201 -9.81 29.50 5.88
N ASP A 202 -11.06 29.06 6.05
CA ASP A 202 -11.87 29.30 7.25
C ASP A 202 -11.74 28.16 8.28
N PHE A 203 -10.80 27.23 8.09
CA PHE A 203 -10.55 26.15 9.05
C PHE A 203 -9.95 26.70 10.34
N GLU A 204 -10.69 26.57 11.44
CA GLU A 204 -10.24 26.96 12.77
C GLU A 204 -9.57 25.79 13.47
N ALA A 205 -8.25 25.88 13.66
CA ALA A 205 -7.49 24.85 14.37
C ALA A 205 -7.98 24.72 15.82
N PRO A 206 -8.38 23.52 16.29
CA PRO A 206 -8.72 23.33 17.68
C PRO A 206 -7.57 23.64 18.63
N ALA A 207 -7.89 24.06 19.84
CA ALA A 207 -6.91 24.23 20.91
C ALA A 207 -6.19 22.90 21.22
N TYR A 208 -4.97 23.01 21.75
CA TYR A 208 -4.22 21.89 22.31
C TYR A 208 -3.98 22.09 23.82
N PRO A 209 -4.25 21.08 24.67
CA PRO A 209 -4.82 19.76 24.36
C PRO A 209 -6.21 19.83 23.73
N LEU A 210 -6.56 18.81 22.93
CA LEU A 210 -7.90 18.73 22.34
C LEU A 210 -8.97 18.73 23.44
N GLY A 211 -10.08 19.40 23.17
CA GLY A 211 -11.26 19.39 24.03
C GLY A 211 -12.03 18.07 23.96
N GLU A 212 -13.36 18.14 24.02
CA GLU A 212 -14.20 16.95 23.89
C GLU A 212 -14.08 16.34 22.49
N VAL A 213 -13.73 15.05 22.45
CA VAL A 213 -13.64 14.24 21.22
C VAL A 213 -14.88 13.33 21.17
N PRO A 214 -15.54 13.18 20.00
CA PRO A 214 -16.65 12.24 19.84
C PRO A 214 -16.28 10.80 20.24
N ASP A 215 -17.22 10.04 20.81
CA ASP A 215 -16.93 8.69 21.33
C ASP A 215 -16.48 7.71 20.24
N ASP A 216 -17.03 7.83 19.03
CA ASP A 216 -16.62 7.06 17.86
C ASP A 216 -15.21 7.42 17.39
N VAL A 217 -14.69 8.60 17.75
CA VAL A 217 -13.34 9.07 17.45
C VAL A 217 -12.36 8.76 18.60
N LYS A 218 -12.81 8.67 19.85
CA LYS A 218 -11.94 8.36 21.00
C LYS A 218 -11.22 7.03 20.87
N LYS A 219 -11.82 6.02 20.22
CA LYS A 219 -11.18 4.72 19.99
C LYS A 219 -9.84 4.83 19.23
N PHE A 220 -9.67 5.86 18.43
CA PHE A 220 -8.46 6.12 17.64
C PHE A 220 -7.33 6.78 18.46
N LEU A 221 -7.45 6.81 19.80
CA LEU A 221 -6.37 7.12 20.74
C LEU A 221 -5.68 5.85 21.26
N GLU A 222 -6.30 4.68 21.11
CA GLU A 222 -5.78 3.43 21.65
C GLU A 222 -4.55 2.93 20.87
N PRO A 223 -3.58 2.29 21.55
CA PRO A 223 -2.43 1.69 20.89
C PRO A 223 -2.81 0.46 20.05
N THR A 224 -1.98 0.13 19.06
CA THR A 224 -2.07 -1.11 18.26
C THR A 224 -0.72 -1.78 18.10
N SER A 225 -0.72 -3.01 17.57
CA SER A 225 0.50 -3.72 17.16
C SER A 225 1.30 -3.00 16.07
N MET A 226 0.69 -2.08 15.32
CA MET A 226 1.38 -1.24 14.33
C MET A 226 1.74 0.14 14.92
N CYS A 227 0.95 0.65 15.86
CA CYS A 227 1.08 1.99 16.42
C CYS A 227 1.13 1.93 17.96
N GLN A 228 2.30 1.67 18.53
CA GLN A 228 2.53 1.54 19.98
C GLN A 228 2.50 2.90 20.71
N SER A 229 1.38 3.60 20.70
CA SER A 229 1.27 4.94 21.32
C SER A 229 1.43 4.95 22.85
N ASP A 230 1.40 3.78 23.49
CA ASP A 230 1.69 3.55 24.90
C ASP A 230 3.17 3.25 25.20
N ASP A 231 4.02 3.13 24.17
CA ASP A 231 5.46 2.98 24.33
C ASP A 231 6.08 4.22 25.01
N GLU A 232 6.95 3.99 26.00
CA GLU A 232 7.52 5.08 26.79
C GLU A 232 8.37 6.07 25.98
N ASP A 233 9.11 5.60 24.97
CA ASP A 233 9.98 6.46 24.17
C ASP A 233 9.15 7.31 23.22
N LEU A 234 8.13 6.70 22.60
CA LEU A 234 7.19 7.41 21.73
C LEU A 234 6.37 8.45 22.51
N LEU A 235 5.92 8.11 23.73
CA LEU A 235 5.21 9.05 24.61
C LEU A 235 6.10 10.23 25.01
N LYS A 236 7.35 9.99 25.41
CA LYS A 236 8.30 11.05 25.75
C LYS A 236 8.57 11.96 24.55
N GLU A 237 8.76 11.41 23.35
CA GLU A 237 9.01 12.21 22.15
C GLU A 237 7.75 12.99 21.72
N ALA A 238 6.57 12.39 21.77
CA ALA A 238 5.30 13.06 21.48
C ALA A 238 5.06 14.27 22.39
N LEU A 239 5.24 14.10 23.71
CA LEU A 239 5.10 15.20 24.67
C LEU A 239 6.13 16.30 24.45
N LYS A 240 7.36 15.95 24.05
CA LYS A 240 8.41 16.91 23.69
C LYS A 240 8.04 17.70 22.43
N LEU A 241 7.49 17.05 21.40
CA LEU A 241 7.06 17.68 20.15
C LEU A 241 5.85 18.62 20.37
N ALA A 242 4.95 18.26 21.29
CA ALA A 242 3.79 19.05 21.63
C ALA A 242 4.08 20.23 22.59
N LYS A 243 5.23 20.22 23.27
CA LYS A 243 5.58 21.22 24.29
C LYS A 243 5.51 22.66 23.74
N GLY A 244 4.70 23.49 24.39
CA GLY A 244 4.55 24.92 24.07
C GLY A 244 3.71 25.22 22.82
N LYS A 245 3.10 24.21 22.19
CA LYS A 245 2.10 24.41 21.13
C LYS A 245 0.75 24.77 21.74
N LYS A 246 -0.02 25.61 21.03
CA LYS A 246 -1.32 26.11 21.49
C LYS A 246 -2.51 25.47 20.78
N ASP A 247 -2.27 24.89 19.61
CA ASP A 247 -3.29 24.31 18.73
C ASP A 247 -2.86 22.94 18.21
N SER A 248 -3.84 22.09 17.92
CA SER A 248 -3.65 20.69 17.52
C SER A 248 -2.99 20.57 16.14
N VAL A 249 -3.27 21.49 15.21
CA VAL A 249 -2.61 21.57 13.89
C VAL A 249 -1.10 21.74 14.06
N SER A 250 -0.66 22.61 14.95
CA SER A 250 0.76 22.85 15.23
C SER A 250 1.46 21.62 15.84
N VAL A 251 0.74 20.83 16.64
CA VAL A 251 1.24 19.55 17.16
C VAL A 251 1.35 18.52 16.03
N ALA A 252 0.29 18.34 15.22
CA ALA A 252 0.30 17.43 14.07
C ALA A 252 1.42 17.77 13.08
N LYS A 253 1.63 19.05 12.75
CA LYS A 253 2.76 19.49 11.88
C LYS A 253 4.12 19.18 12.50
N ALA A 254 4.28 19.32 13.82
CA ALA A 254 5.53 19.02 14.50
C ALA A 254 5.85 17.52 14.45
N ILE A 255 4.83 16.67 14.64
CA ILE A 255 4.92 15.22 14.56
C ILE A 255 5.19 14.75 13.12
N MET A 256 4.45 15.25 12.14
CA MET A 256 4.65 14.94 10.71
C MET A 256 6.09 15.22 10.28
N ARG A 257 6.60 16.42 10.59
CA ARG A 257 7.98 16.80 10.29
C ARG A 257 9.01 16.00 11.08
N PHE A 258 8.64 15.50 12.26
CA PHE A 258 9.52 14.63 13.03
C PHE A 258 9.61 13.24 12.39
N ALA A 259 8.48 12.63 12.01
CA ALA A 259 8.42 11.34 11.35
C ALA A 259 9.24 11.36 10.04
N ASP A 260 8.99 12.35 9.17
CA ASP A 260 9.78 12.60 7.94
C ASP A 260 11.28 12.66 8.23
N ARG A 261 11.72 13.51 9.18
CA ARG A 261 13.15 13.62 9.51
C ARG A 261 13.73 12.37 10.17
N ARG A 262 12.90 11.61 10.89
CA ARG A 262 13.33 10.44 11.65
C ARG A 262 13.63 9.29 10.70
N LEU A 263 12.82 9.12 9.65
CA LEU A 263 12.92 8.01 8.70
C LEU A 263 13.65 8.41 7.40
N GLY A 264 13.56 9.69 7.02
CA GLY A 264 14.11 10.23 5.78
C GLY A 264 13.44 9.67 4.53
N ASN A 265 14.00 9.95 3.36
CA ASN A 265 13.54 9.41 2.07
C ASN A 265 14.05 7.98 1.82
N GLY A 266 14.26 7.19 2.87
CA GLY A 266 14.83 5.86 2.77
C GLY A 266 13.93 4.94 1.96
N SER A 267 14.51 4.22 0.99
CA SER A 267 13.94 2.96 0.52
C SER A 267 14.12 1.94 1.65
N GLY A 268 13.22 2.00 2.63
CA GLY A 268 13.19 1.09 3.75
C GLY A 268 12.71 -0.28 3.30
N ASP A 269 13.57 -0.99 2.58
CA ASP A 269 13.55 -2.45 2.48
C ASP A 269 13.92 -3.03 3.86
N THR A 270 13.04 -2.77 4.81
CA THR A 270 13.19 -3.15 6.20
C THR A 270 11.82 -3.64 6.56
N GLY A 271 11.66 -4.93 6.84
CA GLY A 271 10.40 -5.51 7.32
C GLY A 271 9.99 -4.96 8.69
N SER A 272 9.86 -3.63 8.79
CA SER A 272 9.73 -2.80 9.99
C SER A 272 8.31 -2.33 10.11
N ALA A 273 7.35 -3.26 10.19
CA ALA A 273 5.94 -2.91 10.16
C ALA A 273 5.48 -2.00 11.32
N SER A 274 6.19 -1.96 12.46
CA SER A 274 5.73 -1.21 13.65
C SER A 274 6.34 0.18 13.79
N ALA A 275 5.54 1.13 14.32
CA ALA A 275 5.96 2.48 14.64
C ALA A 275 7.17 2.54 15.58
N LYS A 276 7.22 1.68 16.60
CA LYS A 276 8.35 1.62 17.53
C LYS A 276 9.64 1.18 16.85
N GLN A 277 9.57 0.14 16.03
CA GLN A 277 10.73 -0.35 15.29
C GLN A 277 11.24 0.70 14.30
N ALA A 278 10.34 1.31 13.52
CA ALA A 278 10.68 2.42 12.61
C ALA A 278 11.32 3.59 13.38
N TYR A 279 10.80 3.93 14.56
CA TYR A 279 11.38 4.94 15.43
C TYR A 279 12.81 4.58 15.86
N ASP A 280 13.08 3.34 16.25
CA ASP A 280 14.42 2.92 16.70
C ASP A 280 15.43 2.83 15.55
N GLU A 281 15.02 2.24 14.42
CA GLU A 281 15.86 1.94 13.27
C GLU A 281 16.06 3.13 12.33
N ARG A 282 15.18 4.14 12.39
CA ARG A 282 15.26 5.39 11.61
C ARG A 282 15.17 5.17 10.10
N THR A 283 14.36 4.21 9.69
CA THR A 283 14.17 3.80 8.29
C THR A 283 12.75 3.27 8.13
N GLY A 284 12.20 3.40 6.94
CA GLY A 284 10.86 2.93 6.59
C GLY A 284 10.32 3.66 5.37
N ASP A 285 9.31 3.07 4.73
CA ASP A 285 8.60 3.61 3.58
C ASP A 285 7.30 4.34 3.99
N CYS A 286 6.37 4.53 3.06
CA CYS A 286 5.07 5.15 3.33
C CYS A 286 4.32 4.54 4.53
N THR A 287 4.44 3.22 4.74
CA THR A 287 3.76 2.47 5.80
C THR A 287 4.29 2.88 7.17
N GLU A 288 5.61 2.89 7.35
CA GLU A 288 6.25 3.29 8.60
C GLU A 288 6.11 4.78 8.89
N HIS A 289 6.13 5.62 7.85
CA HIS A 289 5.86 7.05 7.99
C HIS A 289 4.45 7.31 8.56
N ALA A 290 3.44 6.61 8.01
CA ALA A 290 2.07 6.66 8.51
C ALA A 290 1.98 6.13 9.94
N ALA A 291 2.51 4.93 10.20
CA ALA A 291 2.42 4.28 11.50
C ALA A 291 3.12 5.10 12.61
N LEU A 292 4.31 5.64 12.33
CA LEU A 292 5.05 6.49 13.27
C LEU A 292 4.32 7.80 13.55
N PHE A 293 3.76 8.43 12.50
CA PHE A 293 2.93 9.61 12.69
C PHE A 293 1.73 9.31 13.59
N VAL A 294 0.99 8.22 13.32
CA VAL A 294 -0.19 7.83 14.09
C VAL A 294 0.16 7.55 15.54
N ALA A 295 1.22 6.77 15.80
CA ALA A 295 1.63 6.44 17.16
C ALA A 295 1.99 7.68 17.98
N LEU A 296 2.75 8.61 17.39
CA LEU A 296 3.12 9.86 18.05
C LEU A 296 1.93 10.81 18.22
N ALA A 297 1.01 10.86 17.25
CA ALA A 297 -0.21 11.67 17.34
C ALA A 297 -1.10 11.18 18.48
N ARG A 298 -1.34 9.86 18.55
CA ARG A 298 -2.09 9.22 19.65
C ARG A 298 -1.44 9.45 21.00
N ALA A 299 -0.11 9.30 21.08
CA ALA A 299 0.65 9.57 22.30
C ALA A 299 0.62 11.05 22.74
N ALA A 300 0.41 11.98 21.80
CA ALA A 300 0.15 13.39 22.07
C ALA A 300 -1.33 13.70 22.40
N GLY A 301 -2.21 12.69 22.45
CA GLY A 301 -3.64 12.89 22.68
C GLY A 301 -4.43 13.38 21.46
N LEU A 302 -3.89 13.21 20.25
CA LEU A 302 -4.61 13.45 18.99
C LEU A 302 -5.11 12.11 18.43
N PRO A 303 -6.43 11.90 18.27
CA PRO A 303 -6.93 10.70 17.61
C PRO A 303 -6.39 10.63 16.17
N ALA A 304 -5.84 9.47 15.79
CA ALA A 304 -5.22 9.30 14.48
C ALA A 304 -5.37 7.86 13.96
N ARG A 305 -5.29 7.66 12.64
CA ARG A 305 -5.47 6.35 11.97
C ARG A 305 -4.62 6.18 10.73
N ASN A 306 -4.28 4.93 10.40
CA ASN A 306 -3.62 4.57 9.16
C ASN A 306 -4.64 4.47 8.03
N VAL A 307 -4.23 4.89 6.84
CA VAL A 307 -5.04 4.84 5.63
C VAL A 307 -4.20 4.26 4.49
N GLY A 308 -4.79 3.30 3.77
CA GLY A 308 -4.17 2.63 2.63
C GLY A 308 -4.92 2.94 1.33
N GLY A 309 -4.18 3.04 0.23
CA GLY A 309 -4.76 3.44 -1.03
C GLY A 309 -3.79 3.56 -2.19
N PHE A 310 -4.17 4.35 -3.18
CA PHE A 310 -3.28 4.78 -4.25
C PHE A 310 -3.06 6.27 -4.27
N VAL A 311 -1.89 6.64 -4.77
CA VAL A 311 -1.54 8.02 -5.05
C VAL A 311 -1.06 8.18 -6.47
N TYR A 312 -1.53 9.25 -7.12
CA TYR A 312 -0.86 9.79 -8.30
C TYR A 312 0.37 10.60 -7.89
N ALA A 313 1.50 10.32 -8.51
CA ALA A 313 2.74 11.06 -8.29
C ALA A 313 3.55 11.19 -9.58
N TYR A 314 4.17 12.35 -9.77
CA TYR A 314 5.27 12.49 -10.72
C TYR A 314 6.56 12.00 -10.08
N MET A 315 7.28 11.12 -10.78
CA MET A 315 8.56 10.56 -10.34
C MET A 315 9.69 11.14 -11.21
N PRO A 316 10.37 12.23 -10.79
CA PRO A 316 11.44 12.85 -11.58
C PRO A 316 12.56 11.87 -11.93
N SER A 317 12.88 10.95 -11.02
CA SER A 317 13.90 9.91 -11.23
C SER A 317 13.57 8.94 -12.37
N MET A 318 12.29 8.81 -12.73
CA MET A 318 11.82 7.95 -13.82
C MET A 318 11.34 8.75 -15.05
N GLY A 319 11.32 10.08 -14.98
CA GLY A 319 10.78 10.95 -16.03
C GLY A 319 9.33 10.65 -16.41
N LYS A 320 8.54 10.07 -15.49
CA LYS A 320 7.16 9.65 -15.75
C LYS A 320 6.29 9.84 -14.51
N SER A 321 4.98 9.96 -14.76
CA SER A 321 3.97 9.93 -13.70
C SER A 321 3.41 8.53 -13.54
N ILE A 322 3.06 8.20 -12.29
CA ILE A 322 2.57 6.89 -11.90
C ILE A 322 1.37 7.01 -10.98
N PHE A 323 0.56 5.96 -10.94
CA PHE A 323 -0.29 5.63 -9.81
C PHE A 323 0.35 4.49 -9.05
N GLY A 324 0.57 4.62 -7.75
CA GLY A 324 1.21 3.58 -6.95
C GLY A 324 0.52 3.38 -5.61
N TYR A 325 0.69 2.19 -5.02
CA TYR A 325 0.30 1.96 -3.63
C TYR A 325 0.95 3.00 -2.74
N HIS A 326 0.17 3.49 -1.78
CA HIS A 326 0.67 4.43 -0.79
C HIS A 326 -0.11 4.29 0.51
N ALA A 327 0.60 4.35 1.63
CA ALA A 327 0.05 4.47 2.96
C ALA A 327 0.26 5.88 3.50
N TRP A 328 -0.76 6.42 4.16
CA TRP A 328 -0.70 7.72 4.84
C TRP A 328 -1.53 7.65 6.13
N ALA A 329 -1.66 8.78 6.83
CA ALA A 329 -2.43 8.85 8.07
C ALA A 329 -3.60 9.83 7.97
N GLU A 330 -4.56 9.72 8.86
CA GLU A 330 -5.50 10.79 9.18
C GLU A 330 -5.41 11.14 10.66
N VAL A 331 -5.56 12.43 10.97
CA VAL A 331 -5.60 12.94 12.34
C VAL A 331 -6.87 13.74 12.56
N TRP A 332 -7.50 13.56 13.71
CA TRP A 332 -8.70 14.31 14.09
C TRP A 332 -8.33 15.69 14.64
N LEU A 333 -8.73 16.73 13.90
CA LEU A 333 -8.53 18.14 14.26
C LEU A 333 -9.87 18.88 14.29
N GLY A 334 -10.91 18.24 14.82
CA GLY A 334 -12.31 18.71 14.71
C GLY A 334 -13.03 18.16 13.47
N GLU A 335 -12.25 17.75 12.49
CA GLU A 335 -12.59 16.86 11.39
C GLU A 335 -11.39 15.93 11.12
N TRP A 336 -11.59 14.84 10.40
CA TRP A 336 -10.46 14.02 9.96
C TRP A 336 -9.65 14.78 8.91
N VAL A 337 -8.36 14.98 9.13
CA VAL A 337 -7.46 15.64 8.18
C VAL A 337 -6.36 14.65 7.77
N PRO A 338 -6.16 14.38 6.47
CA PRO A 338 -5.06 13.53 6.04
C PRO A 338 -3.72 14.15 6.32
N VAL A 339 -2.77 13.29 6.65
CA VAL A 339 -1.37 13.61 6.85
C VAL A 339 -0.55 12.59 6.08
N ASP A 340 0.22 13.08 5.13
CA ASP A 340 1.22 12.30 4.45
C ASP A 340 2.59 12.74 4.96
N ALA A 341 3.13 11.96 5.90
CA ALA A 341 4.43 12.24 6.49
C ALA A 341 5.59 11.96 5.53
N THR A 342 5.40 11.17 4.46
CA THR A 342 6.43 10.89 3.46
C THR A 342 6.70 12.09 2.56
N VAL A 343 5.66 12.89 2.27
CA VAL A 343 5.79 14.12 1.45
C VAL A 343 5.51 15.41 2.21
N GLN A 344 5.35 15.32 3.53
CA GLN A 344 5.08 16.44 4.44
C GLN A 344 3.82 17.26 4.07
N GLU A 345 2.76 16.57 3.61
CA GLU A 345 1.46 17.19 3.34
C GLU A 345 0.52 17.02 4.54
N LEU A 346 -0.01 18.14 5.05
CA LEU A 346 -1.14 18.15 5.98
C LEU A 346 -2.35 18.74 5.25
N GLY A 347 -3.35 17.88 5.00
CA GLY A 347 -4.41 18.13 4.03
C GLY A 347 -3.89 17.86 2.62
N THR A 348 -4.34 16.76 2.01
CA THR A 348 -3.78 16.27 0.75
C THR A 348 -4.42 16.92 -0.47
N SER A 349 -3.66 16.95 -1.56
CA SER A 349 -4.16 17.27 -2.90
C SER A 349 -5.10 16.18 -3.44
N ALA A 350 -5.79 16.48 -4.55
CA ALA A 350 -6.74 15.58 -5.18
C ALA A 350 -6.07 14.43 -5.96
N ARG A 351 -5.20 13.69 -5.28
CA ARG A 351 -4.37 12.65 -5.88
C ARG A 351 -4.40 11.32 -5.13
N TYR A 352 -5.24 11.21 -4.09
CA TYR A 352 -5.34 10.04 -3.22
C TYR A 352 -6.66 9.30 -3.48
N VAL A 353 -6.57 8.00 -3.75
CA VAL A 353 -7.70 7.06 -3.75
C VAL A 353 -7.61 6.27 -2.47
N MET A 354 -8.54 6.51 -1.55
CA MET A 354 -8.63 5.74 -0.31
C MET A 354 -9.37 4.43 -0.55
N PHE A 355 -8.78 3.32 -0.09
CA PHE A 355 -9.41 1.99 -0.10
C PHE A 355 -9.78 1.52 1.30
N GLU A 356 -8.91 1.78 2.27
CA GLU A 356 -9.01 1.15 3.59
C GLU A 356 -8.53 2.07 4.70
N ILE A 357 -9.09 1.83 5.90
CA ILE A 357 -8.57 2.33 7.17
C ILE A 357 -8.06 1.11 7.92
N ASP A 358 -6.82 1.16 8.38
CA ASP A 358 -6.19 0.09 9.15
C ASP A 358 -6.27 0.42 10.66
N GLU A 359 -7.25 -0.21 11.33
CA GLU A 359 -7.73 0.14 12.68
C GLU A 359 -7.39 -0.91 13.75
N PRO A 360 -7.38 -0.54 15.05
CA PRO A 360 -7.43 -1.51 16.14
C PRO A 360 -8.65 -2.45 15.99
N GLY A 361 -8.38 -3.71 15.64
CA GLY A 361 -9.39 -4.78 15.55
C GLY A 361 -10.20 -4.81 14.25
N GLU A 362 -9.82 -4.04 13.25
CA GLU A 362 -10.63 -3.78 12.05
C GLU A 362 -9.73 -3.71 10.80
N THR A 363 -9.28 -4.86 10.31
CA THR A 363 -8.63 -4.99 8.98
C THR A 363 -9.71 -4.91 7.90
N HIS A 364 -10.05 -3.71 7.44
CA HIS A 364 -11.10 -3.51 6.42
C HIS A 364 -10.62 -3.66 4.98
N GLY A 365 -9.33 -3.92 4.78
CA GLY A 365 -8.73 -3.91 3.46
C GLY A 365 -9.27 -4.95 2.49
N ASN A 366 -9.54 -6.17 2.97
CA ASN A 366 -10.02 -7.31 2.17
C ASN A 366 -9.29 -7.46 0.80
N GLY A 367 -8.02 -7.07 0.72
CA GLY A 367 -7.24 -7.09 -0.52
C GLY A 367 -7.69 -6.09 -1.60
N ARG A 368 -8.43 -5.02 -1.29
CA ARG A 368 -8.90 -4.02 -2.29
C ARG A 368 -7.74 -3.33 -3.02
N SER A 369 -6.69 -2.96 -2.29
CA SER A 369 -5.46 -2.41 -2.86
C SER A 369 -4.80 -3.41 -3.82
N SER A 370 -4.64 -4.68 -3.43
CA SER A 370 -4.05 -5.72 -4.27
C SER A 370 -4.90 -6.06 -5.50
N ARG A 371 -6.24 -5.97 -5.41
CA ARG A 371 -7.15 -6.13 -6.56
C ARG A 371 -6.96 -5.07 -7.63
N CYS A 372 -6.47 -3.88 -7.29
CA CYS A 372 -6.24 -2.81 -8.26
C CYS A 372 -4.79 -2.73 -8.78
N ILE A 373 -3.82 -3.31 -8.07
CA ILE A 373 -2.42 -3.40 -8.54
C ILE A 373 -2.29 -4.51 -9.61
N ARG A 374 -3.39 -5.18 -9.97
CA ARG A 374 -3.43 -6.11 -11.10
C ARG A 374 -3.08 -5.34 -12.39
N GLN A 375 -2.15 -5.89 -13.17
CA GLN A 375 -1.57 -5.22 -14.34
C GLN A 375 -2.58 -4.96 -15.47
N ASP A 376 -3.72 -5.64 -15.47
CA ASP A 376 -4.84 -5.49 -16.40
C ASP A 376 -5.73 -4.27 -16.08
N ILE A 377 -5.64 -3.71 -14.87
CA ILE A 377 -6.36 -2.49 -14.50
C ILE A 377 -5.41 -1.30 -14.63
N GLN A 378 -5.60 -0.48 -15.67
CA GLN A 378 -4.78 0.72 -15.89
C GLN A 378 -5.62 1.99 -15.73
N PRO A 379 -5.41 2.81 -14.69
CA PRO A 379 -6.10 4.09 -14.53
C PRO A 379 -5.66 5.07 -15.62
N LYS A 380 -6.63 5.64 -16.30
CA LYS A 380 -6.50 6.69 -17.30
C LYS A 380 -7.05 7.98 -16.71
N ILE A 381 -6.25 9.03 -16.73
CA ILE A 381 -6.67 10.39 -16.38
C ILE A 381 -7.58 10.91 -17.51
N ASP A 382 -8.74 11.41 -17.11
CA ASP A 382 -9.74 12.02 -18.00
C ASP A 382 -9.70 13.54 -17.93
N ALA A 383 -9.57 14.09 -16.73
CA ALA A 383 -9.55 15.52 -16.50
C ALA A 383 -8.89 15.86 -15.16
N TYR A 384 -8.45 17.10 -15.00
CA TYR A 384 -7.99 17.62 -13.70
C TYR A 384 -8.19 19.13 -13.58
N THR A 385 -8.23 19.61 -12.34
CA THR A 385 -8.28 21.04 -11.99
C THR A 385 -7.19 21.38 -10.99
N MET A 386 -6.49 22.49 -11.22
CA MET A 386 -5.40 22.99 -10.38
C MET A 386 -5.87 24.11 -9.43
N ALA A 387 -5.08 24.39 -8.40
CA ALA A 387 -5.37 25.40 -7.39
C ALA A 387 -5.44 26.85 -7.94
N ASP A 388 -4.85 27.11 -9.10
CA ASP A 388 -4.97 28.41 -9.80
C ASP A 388 -6.28 28.56 -10.60
N GLY A 389 -7.13 27.53 -10.59
CA GLY A 389 -8.38 27.46 -11.33
C GLY A 389 -8.24 26.98 -12.77
N SER A 390 -7.03 26.66 -13.23
CA SER A 390 -6.85 26.03 -14.54
C SER A 390 -7.42 24.61 -14.53
N ALA A 391 -8.07 24.24 -15.63
CA ALA A 391 -8.66 22.92 -15.82
C ALA A 391 -8.22 22.35 -17.17
N PHE A 392 -8.05 21.03 -17.22
CA PHE A 392 -7.64 20.29 -18.39
C PHE A 392 -8.53 19.06 -18.58
N GLU A 393 -8.97 18.82 -19.81
CA GLU A 393 -9.69 17.61 -20.21
C GLU A 393 -8.89 16.88 -21.30
N VAL A 394 -8.69 15.58 -21.12
CA VAL A 394 -8.07 14.72 -22.13
C VAL A 394 -9.02 14.56 -23.30
N LYS A 395 -8.54 14.90 -24.50
CA LYS A 395 -9.34 14.81 -25.72
C LYS A 395 -9.79 13.36 -25.96
N GLY A 396 -11.10 13.15 -26.05
CA GLY A 396 -11.70 11.84 -26.31
C GLY A 396 -11.90 10.99 -25.05
N ALA A 397 -11.59 11.52 -23.86
CA ALA A 397 -11.94 10.86 -22.61
C ALA A 397 -13.47 10.79 -22.42
N PRO A 398 -13.97 9.76 -21.70
CA PRO A 398 -15.38 9.68 -21.33
C PRO A 398 -15.84 10.88 -20.50
N LYS A 399 -17.14 11.17 -20.55
CA LYS A 399 -17.78 12.17 -19.68
C LYS A 399 -18.64 11.47 -18.65
N TRP A 400 -18.47 11.87 -17.40
CA TRP A 400 -19.08 11.24 -16.24
C TRP A 400 -20.11 12.19 -15.60
N GLU A 401 -21.29 11.66 -15.28
CA GLU A 401 -22.34 12.40 -14.58
C GLU A 401 -22.31 12.10 -13.08
N TRP A 402 -21.70 13.00 -12.31
CA TRP A 402 -21.52 12.86 -10.87
C TRP A 402 -22.78 13.24 -10.07
N GLY A 403 -23.11 12.49 -9.02
CA GLY A 403 -24.15 12.86 -8.05
C GLY A 403 -25.57 12.37 -8.37
N LYS A 404 -25.71 11.28 -9.14
CA LYS A 404 -26.98 10.57 -9.33
C LYS A 404 -27.22 9.53 -8.25
#